data_AF-A0A3D5X4B4-F1
#
_entry.id   AF-A0A3D5X4B4-F1
#
_cell.length_a   1.000
_cell.length_b   1.000
_cell.length_c   1.000
_cell.angle_alpha   90.00
_cell.angle_beta   90.00
_cell.angle_gamma   90.00
#
_symmetry.space_group_name_H-M   'P 1'
#
loop_
_entity.id
_entity.type
_entity.pdbx_description
1 polymer ?
#
loop_
_entity_poly.entity_id
_entity_poly.type
_entity_poly.pdbx_seq_one_letter_code
_entity_poly.pdbx_strand_id
1 'polypeptide(L)'
;GIQEKTIAVSPVGCAVLAYNYISVDWQEAAHGRAPALASAISRLMPEKYVFTYQGDGDLASIGAAEIIHACNRGENIVVIFINNAIYGMTGG
;
A
#
# COMPACT_ATOMS: atom_id res chain seq x y z
N GLY A 1 9.94 -10.61 16.59
CA GLY A 1 9.78 -9.16 16.81
C GLY A 1 8.53 -8.61 16.14
N ILE A 2 8.46 -7.30 15.91
CA ILE A 2 7.37 -6.64 15.13
C ILE A 2 7.46 -6.97 13.63
N GLN A 3 8.67 -7.22 13.17
CA GLN A 3 9.03 -7.49 11.78
C GLN A 3 8.24 -8.68 11.20
N GLU A 4 8.22 -9.80 11.91
CA GLU A 4 7.54 -11.07 11.56
C GLU A 4 6.02 -10.99 11.75
N LYS A 5 5.53 -9.89 12.33
CA LYS A 5 4.12 -9.58 12.51
C LYS A 5 3.62 -8.50 11.54
N THR A 6 4.47 -8.02 10.63
CA THR A 6 4.13 -6.94 9.71
C THR A 6 4.00 -7.47 8.29
N ILE A 7 2.93 -7.08 7.61
CA ILE A 7 2.72 -7.34 6.19
C ILE A 7 2.56 -5.98 5.50
N ALA A 8 3.41 -5.74 4.50
CA ALA A 8 3.39 -4.54 3.70
C ALA A 8 2.77 -4.82 2.32
N VAL A 9 2.07 -3.83 1.77
CA VAL A 9 1.52 -3.91 0.42
C VAL A 9 2.24 -2.92 -0.49
N SER A 10 2.95 -3.44 -1.50
CA SER A 10 3.63 -2.62 -2.49
C SER A 10 2.67 -2.23 -3.65
N PRO A 11 2.80 -1.00 -4.17
CA PRO A 11 2.05 -0.50 -5.32
C PRO A 11 2.74 -0.88 -6.63
N VAL A 12 2.23 -0.35 -7.75
CA VAL A 12 3.01 -0.20 -8.98
C VAL A 12 3.52 1.24 -9.10
N GLY A 13 4.80 1.42 -9.43
CA GLY A 13 5.47 2.72 -9.53
C GLY A 13 6.80 2.73 -8.78
N CYS A 14 7.52 3.86 -8.76
CA CYS A 14 8.85 3.96 -8.08
C CYS A 14 8.81 3.48 -6.62
N ALA A 15 7.67 3.69 -5.96
CA ALA A 15 7.44 3.27 -4.57
C ALA A 15 7.48 1.75 -4.36
N VAL A 16 7.32 0.92 -5.41
CA VAL A 16 7.40 -0.56 -5.32
C VAL A 16 8.73 -1.04 -4.74
N LEU A 17 9.81 -0.28 -4.95
CA LEU A 17 11.16 -0.66 -4.53
C LEU A 17 11.34 -0.70 -3.01
N ALA A 18 10.36 -0.23 -2.22
CA ALA A 18 10.38 -0.27 -0.76
C ALA A 18 10.64 -1.68 -0.20
N TYR A 19 10.18 -2.74 -0.87
CA TYR A 19 10.44 -4.10 -0.42
C TYR A 19 11.92 -4.50 -0.41
N ASN A 20 12.78 -3.80 -1.17
CA ASN A 20 14.23 -4.06 -1.17
C ASN A 20 14.92 -3.46 0.07
N TYR A 21 14.23 -2.56 0.78
CA TYR A 21 14.82 -1.76 1.85
C TYR A 21 14.20 -2.03 3.23
N ILE A 22 13.01 -2.65 3.27
CA ILE A 22 12.31 -2.98 4.52
C ILE A 22 12.09 -4.48 4.57
N SER A 23 12.74 -5.13 5.53
CA SER A 23 12.71 -6.58 5.70
C SER A 23 11.42 -7.02 6.42
N VAL A 24 10.27 -7.04 5.75
CA VAL A 24 9.01 -7.61 6.24
C VAL A 24 8.37 -8.48 5.15
N ASP A 25 7.26 -9.15 5.43
CA ASP A 25 6.51 -9.82 4.36
C ASP A 25 5.87 -8.77 3.46
N TRP A 26 5.98 -8.96 2.13
CA TRP A 26 5.44 -8.05 1.13
C TRP A 26 4.46 -8.75 0.20
N GLN A 27 3.38 -8.05 -0.12
CA GLN A 27 2.47 -8.44 -1.19
C GLN A 27 2.39 -7.31 -2.23
N GLU A 28 2.70 -7.62 -3.48
CA GLU A 28 2.54 -6.68 -4.58
C GLU A 28 1.08 -6.66 -5.05
N ALA A 29 0.50 -5.46 -5.08
CA ALA A 29 -0.85 -5.23 -5.57
C ALA A 29 -0.81 -4.79 -7.04
N ALA A 30 -1.89 -5.06 -7.77
CA ALA A 30 -2.12 -4.40 -9.05
C ALA A 30 -2.19 -2.87 -8.86
N HIS A 31 -1.85 -2.11 -9.91
CA HIS A 31 -1.78 -0.65 -9.85
C HIS A 31 -3.07 -0.03 -9.28
N GLY A 32 -2.94 0.77 -8.22
CA GLY A 32 -4.02 1.40 -7.48
C GLY A 32 -4.80 0.51 -6.51
N ARG A 33 -4.47 -0.78 -6.41
CA ARG A 33 -5.25 -1.76 -5.61
C ARG A 33 -4.67 -2.07 -4.25
N ALA A 34 -3.60 -1.40 -3.84
CA ALA A 34 -3.00 -1.63 -2.54
C ALA A 34 -3.97 -1.43 -1.34
N PRO A 35 -4.88 -0.43 -1.31
CA PRO A 35 -5.85 -0.30 -0.21
C PRO A 35 -6.85 -1.45 -0.17
N ALA A 36 -7.27 -1.97 -1.33
CA ALA A 36 -8.17 -3.11 -1.43
C ALA A 36 -7.52 -4.39 -0.88
N LEU A 37 -6.27 -4.64 -1.30
CA LEU A 37 -5.50 -5.81 -0.86
C LEU A 37 -5.16 -5.72 0.64
N ALA A 38 -4.76 -4.55 1.12
CA ALA A 38 -4.51 -4.30 2.53
C ALA A 38 -5.76 -4.49 3.41
N SER A 39 -6.93 -4.07 2.92
CA SER A 39 -8.22 -4.33 3.59
C SER A 39 -8.45 -5.83 3.77
N ALA A 40 -8.21 -6.63 2.72
CA ALA A 40 -8.35 -8.08 2.81
C ALA A 40 -7.36 -8.70 3.80
N ILE A 41 -6.09 -8.29 3.76
CA ILE A 41 -5.05 -8.80 4.68
C ILE A 41 -5.41 -8.46 6.13
N SER A 42 -5.78 -7.21 6.43
CA SER A 42 -6.14 -6.78 7.79
C SER A 42 -7.33 -7.55 8.36
N ARG A 43 -8.32 -7.89 7.51
CA ARG A 43 -9.49 -8.67 7.91
C ARG A 43 -9.21 -10.17 8.10
N LEU A 44 -8.37 -10.74 7.23
CA LEU A 44 -8.03 -12.17 7.27
C LEU A 44 -6.96 -12.49 8.32
N MET A 45 -6.13 -11.51 8.69
CA MET A 45 -5.01 -11.66 9.61
C MET A 45 -5.02 -10.53 10.67
N PRO A 46 -6.03 -10.49 11.56
CA PRO A 46 -6.25 -9.39 12.49
C PRO A 46 -5.12 -9.19 13.53
N GLU A 47 -4.24 -10.18 13.70
CA GLU A 47 -3.06 -10.12 14.55
C GLU A 47 -1.82 -9.47 13.90
N LYS A 48 -1.88 -9.21 12.59
CA LYS A 48 -0.78 -8.62 11.81
C LYS A 48 -0.92 -7.10 11.75
N TYR A 49 0.22 -6.42 11.73
CA TYR A 49 0.30 -5.00 11.37
C TYR A 49 0.34 -4.88 9.84
N VAL A 50 -0.57 -4.10 9.27
CA VAL A 50 -0.69 -3.98 7.81
C VAL A 50 -0.46 -2.54 7.39
N PHE A 51 0.42 -2.32 6.41
CA PHE A 51 0.58 -1.01 5.81
C PHE A 51 0.74 -1.04 4.29
N THR A 52 0.41 0.06 3.63
CA THR A 52 0.68 0.28 2.20
C THR A 52 1.71 1.38 2.01
N TYR A 53 2.49 1.32 0.93
CA TYR A 53 3.51 2.32 0.60
C TYR A 53 3.31 2.83 -0.83
N GLN A 54 2.44 3.82 -1.03
CA GLN A 54 1.91 4.16 -2.36
C GLN A 54 2.37 5.53 -2.85
N GLY A 55 2.69 5.63 -4.15
CA GLY A 55 2.91 6.92 -4.82
C GLY A 55 1.60 7.68 -5.07
N ASP A 56 1.68 8.95 -5.44
CA ASP A 56 0.55 9.82 -5.82
C ASP A 56 -0.27 9.30 -7.01
N GLY A 57 0.38 8.86 -8.08
CA GLY A 57 -0.31 8.26 -9.22
C GLY A 57 -1.06 6.98 -8.87
N ASP A 58 -0.47 6.15 -8.00
CA ASP A 58 -1.09 4.89 -7.56
C ASP A 58 -2.25 5.12 -6.59
N LEU A 59 -2.05 5.94 -5.55
CA LEU A 59 -3.03 6.17 -4.49
C LEU A 59 -4.12 7.17 -4.87
N ALA A 60 -3.73 8.34 -5.38
CA ALA A 60 -4.60 9.51 -5.50
C ALA A 60 -5.17 9.70 -6.92
N SER A 61 -4.69 8.94 -7.91
CA SER A 61 -5.29 8.87 -9.25
C SER A 61 -6.04 7.55 -9.44
N ILE A 62 -5.42 6.50 -9.98
CA ILE A 62 -6.14 5.24 -10.32
C ILE A 62 -6.69 4.51 -9.08
N GLY A 63 -6.06 4.67 -7.91
CA GLY A 63 -6.47 4.07 -6.64
C GLY A 63 -7.39 4.94 -5.77
N ALA A 64 -7.82 6.12 -6.23
CA ALA A 64 -8.52 7.09 -5.38
C ALA A 64 -9.79 6.52 -4.72
N ALA A 65 -10.58 5.76 -5.47
CA ALA A 65 -11.78 5.12 -4.93
C ALA A 65 -11.44 4.07 -3.85
N GLU A 66 -10.36 3.31 -4.04
CA GLU A 66 -9.97 2.25 -3.11
C GLU A 66 -9.62 2.80 -1.73
N ILE A 67 -8.82 3.87 -1.70
CA ILE A 67 -8.43 4.50 -0.43
C ILE A 67 -9.62 5.18 0.24
N ILE A 68 -10.47 5.89 -0.50
CA ILE A 68 -11.66 6.53 0.07
C ILE A 68 -12.58 5.48 0.71
N HIS A 69 -12.81 4.37 0.03
CA HIS A 69 -13.65 3.30 0.58
C HIS A 69 -12.99 2.53 1.72
N ALA A 70 -11.66 2.35 1.73
CA ALA A 70 -10.94 1.79 2.87
C ALA A 70 -11.05 2.70 4.11
N CYS A 71 -10.87 4.01 3.93
CA CYS A 71 -11.07 5.00 4.99
C CYS A 71 -12.50 4.99 5.52
N ASN A 72 -13.51 4.94 4.62
CA ASN A 72 -14.92 4.92 5.02
C ASN A 72 -15.32 3.66 5.81
N ARG A 73 -14.63 2.53 5.57
CA ARG A 73 -14.83 1.30 6.34
C ARG A 73 -14.06 1.28 7.67
N GLY A 74 -13.17 2.24 7.89
CA GLY A 74 -12.31 2.27 9.08
C GLY A 74 -11.36 1.07 9.13
N GLU A 75 -10.81 0.65 7.99
CA GLU A 75 -9.89 -0.48 7.93
C GLU A 75 -8.68 -0.24 8.84
N ASN A 76 -8.27 -1.26 9.60
CA ASN A 76 -7.11 -1.19 10.47
C ASN A 76 -5.81 -1.39 9.66
N ILE A 77 -5.49 -0.38 8.85
CA ILE A 77 -4.31 -0.33 7.97
C ILE A 77 -3.63 1.04 8.09
N VAL A 78 -2.31 1.07 7.94
CA VAL A 78 -1.56 2.33 7.78
C VAL A 78 -1.32 2.58 6.28
N VAL A 79 -1.55 3.79 5.80
CA VAL A 79 -1.29 4.14 4.39
C VAL A 79 -0.22 5.22 4.34
N ILE A 80 0.92 4.89 3.73
CA ILE A 80 2.03 5.83 3.52
C ILE A 80 1.91 6.39 2.11
N PHE A 81 1.57 7.67 2.02
CA PHE A 81 1.40 8.39 0.76
C PHE A 81 2.68 9.16 0.38
N ILE A 82 3.36 8.70 -0.66
CA ILE A 82 4.57 9.32 -1.23
C ILE A 82 4.17 10.25 -2.38
N ASN A 83 4.05 11.55 -2.07
CA ASN A 83 3.69 12.56 -3.05
C ASN A 83 4.94 13.20 -3.66
N ASN A 84 5.37 12.71 -4.82
CA ASN A 84 6.45 13.31 -5.62
C ASN A 84 5.91 14.12 -6.82
N ALA A 85 4.59 14.29 -6.92
CA ALA A 85 3.86 15.05 -7.93
C ALA A 85 4.06 14.58 -9.39
N ILE A 86 4.46 13.33 -9.63
CA ILE A 86 4.74 12.82 -10.97
C ILE A 86 4.74 11.28 -11.07
N TYR A 87 4.36 10.74 -12.23
CA TYR A 87 4.51 9.30 -12.53
C TYR A 87 5.95 8.97 -12.93
N GLY A 88 6.87 9.01 -11.95
CA GLY A 88 8.31 8.91 -12.22
C GLY A 88 8.74 7.61 -12.93
N MET A 89 8.12 6.47 -12.62
CA MET A 89 8.48 5.18 -13.22
C MET A 89 8.14 5.11 -14.72
N THR A 90 7.13 5.86 -15.16
CA THR A 90 6.67 5.88 -16.56
C THR A 90 7.29 7.02 -17.38
N GLY A 91 8.33 7.66 -16.86
CA GLY A 91 9.11 8.66 -17.60
C GLY A 91 8.82 10.11 -17.26
N GLY A 92 7.92 10.39 -16.31
CA GLY A 92 7.62 11.75 -15.85
C GLY A 92 6.46 12.38 -16.60
#